data_AF-A0A924SF99-F1
#
_entry.id   AF-A0A924SF99-F1
#
_cell.length_a   1.000
_cell.length_b   1.000
_cell.length_c   1.000
_cell.angle_alpha   90.00
_cell.angle_beta   90.00
_cell.angle_gamma   90.00
#
_symmetry.space_group_name_H-M   'P 1'
#
loop_
_entity.id
_entity.type
_entity.pdbx_description
1 polymer ?
#
loop_
_entity_poly.entity_id
_entity_poly.type
_entity_poly.pdbx_seq_one_letter_code
_entity_poly.pdbx_strand_id
1 'polypeptide(L)' 'MTLLQDRDARREALLAAADAVVQRDGASASMASIAAEAGITKPILYRHFGDKGGLYAALTERHTDRLLEALT' A
#
# COMPACT_ATOMS: atom_id res chain seq x y z
N MET A 1 -12.37 20.99 -0.31
CA MET A 1 -11.81 20.11 -1.35
C MET A 1 -10.31 20.01 -1.12
N THR A 2 -9.89 19.39 0.01
CA THR A 2 -8.49 19.50 0.49
C THR A 2 -8.07 18.30 1.38
N LEU A 3 -8.85 17.93 2.41
CA LEU A 3 -8.43 16.87 3.36
C LEU A 3 -8.62 15.41 2.89
N LEU A 4 -9.64 15.14 2.06
CA LEU A 4 -9.88 13.78 1.54
C LEU A 4 -8.81 13.41 0.49
N GLN A 5 -8.44 14.37 -0.36
CA GLN A 5 -7.43 14.21 -1.41
C GLN A 5 -6.05 13.91 -0.81
N ASP A 6 -5.67 14.59 0.26
CA ASP A 6 -4.40 14.32 0.95
C ASP A 6 -4.36 12.91 1.56
N ARG A 7 -5.48 12.44 2.11
CA ARG A 7 -5.57 11.09 2.68
C ARG A 7 -5.48 10.02 1.59
N ASP A 8 -6.15 10.22 0.47
CA ASP A 8 -6.17 9.24 -0.62
C ASP A 8 -4.80 9.22 -1.33
N ALA A 9 -4.18 10.38 -1.56
CA ALA A 9 -2.80 10.47 -2.05
C ALA A 9 -1.80 9.82 -1.10
N ARG A 10 -1.99 10.00 0.22
CA ARG A 10 -1.16 9.33 1.23
C ARG A 10 -1.34 7.82 1.18
N ARG A 11 -2.57 7.33 1.06
CA ARG A 11 -2.86 5.89 0.94
C ARG A 11 -2.19 5.30 -0.31
N GLU A 12 -2.27 5.99 -1.44
CA GLU A 12 -1.61 5.57 -2.68
C GLU A 12 -0.09 5.51 -2.56
N ALA A 13 0.53 6.49 -1.90
CA ALA A 13 1.97 6.47 -1.65
C ALA A 13 2.39 5.26 -0.78
N LEU A 14 1.57 4.88 0.20
CA LEU A 14 1.84 3.69 1.03
C LEU A 14 1.68 2.39 0.22
N LEU A 15 0.68 2.30 -0.66
CA LEU A 15 0.52 1.14 -1.55
C LEU A 15 1.66 1.04 -2.57
N ALA A 16 2.17 2.17 -3.08
CA ALA A 16 3.35 2.18 -3.95
C ALA A 16 4.61 1.67 -3.25
N ALA A 17 4.86 2.10 -2.01
CA ALA A 17 5.97 1.58 -1.22
C ALA A 17 5.80 0.08 -0.93
N ALA A 18 4.59 -0.35 -0.58
CA ALA A 18 4.30 -1.76 -0.37
C ALA A 18 4.55 -2.61 -1.63
N ASP A 19 4.11 -2.14 -2.80
CA ASP A 19 4.41 -2.78 -4.10
C ASP A 19 5.92 -2.93 -4.32
N ALA A 20 6.71 -1.88 -4.09
CA ALA A 20 8.15 -1.92 -4.28
C ALA A 20 8.81 -2.99 -3.39
N VAL A 21 8.40 -3.09 -2.12
CA VAL A 21 8.91 -4.13 -1.21
C VAL A 21 8.46 -5.52 -1.61
N VAL A 22 7.20 -5.71 -1.99
CA VAL A 22 6.67 -7.03 -2.40
C VAL A 22 7.35 -7.51 -3.68
N GLN A 23 7.59 -6.63 -4.64
CA GLN A 23 8.29 -6.98 -5.89
C GLN A 23 9.76 -7.37 -5.62
N ARG A 24 10.41 -6.73 -4.64
CA ARG A 24 11.81 -6.99 -4.32
C ARG A 24 11.99 -8.22 -3.42
N ASP A 25 11.15 -8.38 -2.41
CA ASP A 25 11.34 -9.34 -1.31
C ASP A 25 10.36 -10.53 -1.37
N GLY A 26 9.33 -10.47 -2.22
CA GLY A 26 8.32 -11.53 -2.38
C GLY A 26 7.64 -11.90 -1.08
N ALA A 27 7.60 -13.20 -0.77
CA ALA A 27 6.99 -13.73 0.47
C ALA A 27 7.66 -13.21 1.76
N SER A 28 8.92 -12.78 1.68
CA SER A 28 9.69 -12.24 2.80
C SER A 28 9.34 -10.78 3.12
N ALA A 29 8.54 -10.10 2.29
CA ALA A 29 8.06 -8.75 2.55
C ALA A 29 7.37 -8.68 3.92
N SER A 30 7.77 -7.71 4.74
CA SER A 30 7.29 -7.55 6.11
C SER A 30 6.68 -6.18 6.31
N MET A 31 5.75 -6.06 7.26
CA MET A 31 5.20 -4.75 7.64
C MET A 31 6.29 -3.76 8.10
N ALA A 32 7.41 -4.26 8.63
CA ALA A 32 8.53 -3.42 9.03
C ALA A 32 9.31 -2.88 7.83
N SER A 33 9.63 -3.73 6.84
CA SER A 33 10.34 -3.28 5.63
C SER A 33 9.47 -2.35 4.78
N ILE A 34 8.16 -2.58 4.69
CA ILE A 34 7.22 -1.68 4.01
C ILE A 34 7.15 -0.31 4.71
N ALA A 35 7.07 -0.28 6.04
CA ALA A 35 7.06 0.97 6.78
C ALA A 35 8.35 1.77 6.57
N ALA A 36 9.50 1.08 6.55
CA ALA A 36 10.80 1.68 6.26
C ALA A 36 10.86 2.27 4.84
N GLU A 37 10.42 1.52 3.82
CA GLU A 37 10.32 1.97 2.42
C GLU A 37 9.43 3.22 2.30
N ALA A 38 8.31 3.26 3.02
CA ALA A 38 7.37 4.37 3.01
C ALA A 38 7.80 5.59 3.86
N GLY A 39 8.94 5.51 4.56
CA GLY A 39 9.41 6.56 5.48
C GLY A 39 8.46 6.80 6.66
N ILE A 40 7.78 5.76 7.15
CA ILE A 40 6.86 5.84 8.30
C ILE A 40 7.16 4.79 9.37
N THR A 41 6.49 4.93 10.51
CA THR A 41 6.53 3.93 11.56
C THR A 41 5.55 2.80 11.28
N LYS A 42 5.87 1.60 11.79
CA LYS A 42 5.00 0.43 11.69
C LYS A 42 3.58 0.69 12.25
N PRO A 43 3.36 1.33 13.42
CA PRO A 43 2.00 1.64 13.90
C PRO A 43 1.17 2.50 12.94
N ILE A 44 1.78 3.46 12.25
CA ILE A 44 1.07 4.27 11.24
C ILE A 44 0.59 3.38 10.10
N LEU A 45 1.44 2.45 9.62
CA LEU A 45 1.07 1.53 8.56
C LEU A 45 -0.11 0.64 8.97
N TYR A 46 -0.09 0.10 10.20
CA TYR A 46 -1.22 -0.68 10.75
C TYR A 46 -2.50 0.16 10.87
N ARG A 47 -2.42 1.45 11.21
CA ARG A 47 -3.60 2.34 11.24
C ARG A 47 -4.26 2.49 9.86
N HIS A 48 -3.50 2.40 8.77
CA HIS A 48 -4.03 2.54 7.41
C HIS A 48 -4.64 1.24 6.85
N PHE A 49 -4.10 0.08 7.25
CA PHE A 49 -4.41 -1.20 6.60
C PHE A 49 -4.88 -2.29 7.56
N GLY A 50 -4.92 -2.03 8.86
CA GLY A 50 -5.26 -3.02 9.89
C GLY A 50 -4.08 -3.95 10.13
N ASP A 51 -3.91 -4.94 9.26
CA ASP A 51 -2.87 -5.97 9.36
C ASP A 51 -2.20 -6.23 8.00
N LYS A 52 -1.34 -7.26 7.95
CA LYS A 52 -0.67 -7.67 6.71
C LYS A 52 -1.71 -8.07 5.65
N GLY A 53 -2.73 -8.84 6.02
CA GLY A 53 -3.79 -9.28 5.10
C GLY A 53 -4.58 -8.11 4.50
N GLY A 54 -4.98 -7.14 5.31
CA GLY A 54 -5.68 -5.93 4.85
C GLY A 54 -4.82 -5.06 3.91
N LEU A 55 -3.50 -5.03 4.12
CA LEU A 55 -2.59 -4.39 3.18
C LEU A 55 -2.52 -5.13 1.84
N TYR A 56 -2.43 -6.46 1.83
CA TYR A 56 -2.43 -7.24 0.59
C TYR A 56 -3.77 -7.20 -0.14
N ALA A 57 -4.89 -7.16 0.58
CA ALA A 57 -6.20 -6.96 -0.02
C ALA A 57 -6.26 -5.62 -0.77
N ALA A 58 -5.81 -4.53 -0.14
CA ALA A 58 -5.77 -3.21 -0.77
C ALA A 58 -4.80 -3.16 -1.98
N LEU A 59 -3.67 -3.86 -1.93
CA LEU A 59 -2.78 -4.01 -3.08
C LEU A 59 -3.45 -4.76 -4.23
N THR A 60 -4.18 -5.84 -3.90
CA THR A 60 -4.86 -6.68 -4.90
C THR A 60 -5.99 -5.92 -5.57
N GLU A 61 -6.79 -5.16 -4.81
CA GLU A 61 -7.80 -4.24 -5.34
C GLU A 61 -7.16 -3.25 -6.31
N ARG A 62 -6.10 -2.56 -5.89
CA ARG A 62 -5.37 -1.61 -6.73
C ARG A 62 -4.85 -2.21 -8.04
N HIS A 63 -4.28 -3.42 -8.01
CA HIS A 63 -3.83 -4.09 -9.23
C HIS A 63 -5.01 -4.50 -10.12
N THR A 64 -6.10 -4.97 -9.52
CA THR A 64 -7.32 -5.34 -10.24
C THR A 64 -7.92 -4.13 -10.94
N ASP A 65 -8.03 -3.00 -10.25
CA ASP A 65 -8.55 -1.74 -10.81
C ASP A 65 -7.71 -1.29 -12.01
N ARG A 66 -6.38 -1.30 -11.90
CA ARG A 66 -5.48 -0.98 -13.02
C ARG A 66 -5.61 -1.92 -14.21
N LEU A 67 -5.81 -3.21 -13.94
CA LEU A 67 -6.04 -4.20 -15.00
C LEU A 67 -7.37 -3.94 -15.72
N LEU A 68 -8.43 -3.60 -14.96
CA LEU A 68 -9.74 -3.27 -15.54
C LEU A 68 -9.68 -1.97 -16.36
N GLU A 69 -9.00 -0.93 -15.85
CA GLU A 69 -8.77 0.32 -16.57
C GLU A 69 -8.02 0.11 -17.89
N ALA A 70 -7.06 -0.83 -17.93
CA ALA A 70 -6.31 -1.13 -19.15
C ALA A 70 -7.14 -1.87 -20.22
N LEU A 71 -8.33 -2.38 -19.87
CA LEU A 71 -9.22 -3.13 -20.78
C LEU A 71 -10.33 -2.26 -21.39
N THR A 72 -10.46 -0.99 -20.99
CA THR A 72 -11.51 -0.04 -21.44
C THR A 72 -10.92 1.20 -22.08
#